data_AF-A0A920L7K4-F1
#
_entry.id   AF-A0A920L7K4-F1
#
_cell.length_a   1.000
_cell.length_b   1.000
_cell.length_c   1.000
_cell.angle_alpha   90.00
_cell.angle_beta   90.00
_cell.angle_gamma   90.00
#
_symmetry.space_group_name_H-M   'P 1'
#
loop_
_entity.id
_entity.type
_entity.pdbx_description
1 polymer ?
#
loop_
_entity_poly.entity_id
_entity_poly.type
_entity_poly.pdbx_seq_one_letter_code
_entity_poly.pdbx_strand_id
1 'polypeptide(L)'
;MKTCILNPQKLNNNNIMLIDEYKALTSRNDFYSDKAQLEAIDFFEQIYSNISGEKKISGSLFNNVVLSAFKKEKSPQTLGLYLWGGVGRGKTFLMDLFFNKLPIKNKKRIHFHRFMNETHELLKNYKNTEDPLKKIAKDISKKTKVLCFDEFFVNDIGDAMILSNLLKYLFHFNVIIIFTSNTEPKKFIQRWSAKS
;
A
#
# COMPACT_ATOMS: atom_id res chain seq x y z
N MET A 1 -16.21 5.01 5.26
CA MET A 1 -14.73 5.14 5.26
C MET A 1 -14.33 6.19 4.22
N LYS A 2 -13.07 6.65 4.09
CA LYS A 2 -12.64 7.46 2.94
C LYS A 2 -11.25 7.00 2.48
N THR A 3 -11.03 6.98 1.17
CA THR A 3 -9.78 6.57 0.54
C THR A 3 -9.08 7.82 -0.01
N CYS A 4 -7.75 7.90 0.12
CA CYS A 4 -6.96 8.91 -0.57
C CYS A 4 -5.96 8.18 -1.46
N ILE A 5 -6.08 8.42 -2.77
CA ILE A 5 -5.39 7.66 -3.81
C ILE A 5 -4.04 8.32 -4.09
N LEU A 6 -2.98 7.52 -4.05
CA LEU A 6 -1.69 7.89 -4.64
C LEU A 6 -1.72 7.43 -6.13
N ASN A 7 -2.24 8.32 -7.00
CA ASN A 7 -2.36 8.20 -8.48
C ASN A 7 -3.55 7.39 -9.05
N PRO A 8 -4.45 7.97 -9.89
CA PRO A 8 -5.64 7.28 -10.41
C PRO A 8 -5.48 6.79 -11.85
N GLN A 9 -5.72 5.50 -12.10
CA GLN A 9 -6.10 4.99 -13.43
C GLN A 9 -7.22 3.94 -13.27
N LYS A 10 -8.19 4.00 -14.17
CA LYS A 10 -9.51 3.32 -14.14
C LYS A 10 -9.46 1.80 -13.95
N LEU A 11 -10.43 1.29 -13.19
CA LEU A 11 -10.74 -0.13 -13.02
C LEU A 11 -11.87 -0.58 -13.94
N ASN A 12 -11.70 -1.76 -14.55
CA ASN A 12 -12.75 -2.53 -15.21
C ASN A 12 -12.79 -3.94 -14.59
N ASN A 13 -14.02 -4.39 -14.35
CA ASN A 13 -14.45 -5.59 -13.63
C ASN A 13 -13.91 -6.92 -14.21
N ASN A 14 -13.85 -7.89 -13.29
CA ASN A 14 -13.59 -9.33 -13.44
C ASN A 14 -12.13 -9.75 -13.21
N ASN A 15 -11.80 -10.04 -11.93
CA ASN A 15 -11.10 -11.27 -11.53
C ASN A 15 -11.20 -11.48 -10.01
N ILE A 16 -11.51 -12.73 -9.65
CA ILE A 16 -11.82 -13.27 -8.32
C ILE A 16 -10.59 -13.22 -7.40
N MET A 17 -10.69 -12.67 -6.16
CA MET A 17 -9.92 -13.10 -4.95
C MET A 17 -10.24 -12.30 -3.66
N LEU A 18 -10.44 -10.97 -3.69
CA LEU A 18 -10.67 -10.16 -2.46
C LEU A 18 -12.13 -9.76 -2.28
N ILE A 19 -12.79 -9.36 -3.36
CA ILE A 19 -14.20 -8.93 -3.33
C ILE A 19 -15.17 -10.05 -2.90
N ASP A 20 -14.90 -11.31 -3.27
CA ASP A 20 -15.80 -12.42 -2.95
C ASP A 20 -15.70 -12.84 -1.48
N GLU A 21 -14.50 -12.82 -0.91
CA GLU A 21 -14.29 -13.08 0.51
C GLU A 21 -14.86 -11.94 1.35
N TYR A 22 -14.70 -10.70 0.90
CA TYR A 22 -15.39 -9.56 1.48
C TYR A 22 -16.92 -9.77 1.46
N LYS A 23 -17.50 -10.12 0.31
CA LYS A 23 -18.95 -10.38 0.17
C LYS A 23 -19.42 -11.53 1.08
N ALA A 24 -18.68 -12.64 1.13
CA ALA A 24 -18.99 -13.78 1.99
C ALA A 24 -18.97 -13.41 3.48
N LEU A 25 -18.05 -12.54 3.91
CA LEU A 25 -17.95 -12.09 5.28
C LEU A 25 -18.99 -11.01 5.61
N THR A 26 -19.34 -10.14 4.66
CA THR A 26 -20.42 -9.14 4.80
C THR A 26 -21.82 -9.73 4.82
N SER A 27 -21.97 -10.97 4.35
CA SER A 27 -23.24 -11.71 4.39
C SER A 27 -23.55 -12.27 5.79
N ARG A 28 -22.60 -12.16 6.73
CA ARG A 28 -22.83 -12.44 8.16
C ARG A 28 -23.36 -11.16 8.81
N ASN A 29 -24.46 -11.26 9.57
CA ASN A 29 -25.28 -10.15 10.09
C ASN A 29 -24.58 -9.06 10.92
N ASP A 30 -23.26 -9.13 11.14
CA ASP A 30 -22.50 -8.22 12.00
C ASP A 30 -21.60 -7.23 11.22
N PHE A 31 -21.65 -7.24 9.88
CA PHE A 31 -20.74 -6.43 9.05
C PHE A 31 -21.48 -5.52 8.07
N TYR A 32 -21.35 -4.21 8.26
CA TYR A 32 -21.92 -3.20 7.36
C TYR A 32 -20.95 -2.85 6.24
N SER A 33 -21.29 -3.26 5.02
CA SER A 33 -20.57 -2.86 3.81
C SER A 33 -20.82 -1.38 3.47
N ASP A 34 -19.77 -0.61 3.22
CA ASP A 34 -19.86 0.78 2.73
C ASP A 34 -19.12 1.03 1.40
N LYS A 35 -19.52 2.07 0.65
CA LYS A 35 -18.95 2.41 -0.67
C LYS A 35 -17.43 2.59 -0.63
N ALA A 36 -16.89 3.14 0.46
CA ALA A 36 -15.46 3.38 0.57
C ALA A 36 -14.67 2.13 0.96
N GLN A 37 -15.32 1.11 1.56
CA GLN A 37 -14.73 -0.21 1.72
C GLN A 37 -14.57 -0.92 0.36
N LEU A 38 -15.57 -0.80 -0.52
CA LEU A 38 -15.48 -1.30 -1.90
C LEU A 38 -14.36 -0.59 -2.68
N GLU A 39 -14.27 0.73 -2.61
CA GLU A 39 -13.17 1.49 -3.21
C GLU A 39 -11.80 1.06 -2.66
N ALA A 40 -11.68 0.73 -1.37
CA ALA A 40 -10.44 0.23 -0.79
C ALA A 40 -10.07 -1.16 -1.34
N ILE A 41 -11.05 -2.05 -1.51
CA ILE A 41 -10.85 -3.38 -2.11
C ILE A 41 -10.35 -3.25 -3.54
N ASP A 42 -10.98 -2.38 -4.32
CA ASP A 42 -10.59 -2.03 -5.68
C ASP A 42 -9.10 -1.62 -5.76
N PHE A 43 -8.60 -0.82 -4.82
CA PHE A 43 -7.17 -0.48 -4.75
C PHE A 43 -6.30 -1.67 -4.34
N PHE A 44 -6.75 -2.47 -3.38
CA PHE A 44 -6.03 -3.67 -2.96
C PHE A 44 -5.89 -4.68 -4.11
N GLU A 45 -6.92 -4.84 -4.95
CA GLU A 45 -6.88 -5.70 -6.14
C GLU A 45 -5.89 -5.19 -7.19
N GLN A 46 -5.77 -3.87 -7.37
CA GLN A 46 -4.73 -3.30 -8.24
C GLN A 46 -3.32 -3.61 -7.72
N ILE A 47 -3.08 -3.41 -6.42
CA ILE A 47 -1.80 -3.70 -5.79
C ILE A 47 -1.49 -5.20 -5.90
N TYR A 48 -2.48 -6.06 -5.63
CA TYR A 48 -2.36 -7.50 -5.77
C TYR A 48 -1.95 -7.88 -7.19
N SER A 49 -2.69 -7.43 -8.21
CA SER A 49 -2.43 -7.75 -9.62
C SER A 49 -1.03 -7.31 -10.06
N ASN A 50 -0.62 -6.11 -9.64
CA ASN A 50 0.70 -5.56 -9.92
C ASN A 50 1.84 -6.41 -9.31
N ILE A 51 1.61 -6.99 -8.13
CA ILE A 51 2.59 -7.82 -7.43
C ILE A 51 2.63 -9.25 -7.97
N SER A 52 1.45 -9.83 -8.25
CA SER A 52 1.31 -11.20 -8.75
C SER A 52 1.82 -11.36 -10.19
N GLY A 53 1.94 -10.26 -10.94
CA GLY A 53 2.33 -10.31 -12.35
C GLY A 53 1.23 -10.86 -13.26
N GLU A 54 0.03 -11.06 -12.73
CA GLU A 54 -1.16 -11.43 -13.47
C GLU A 54 -1.57 -10.26 -14.37
N LYS A 55 -1.21 -10.34 -15.65
CA LYS A 55 -1.86 -9.52 -16.67
C LYS A 55 -3.29 -10.01 -16.81
N LYS A 56 -4.26 -9.08 -16.77
CA LYS A 56 -5.65 -9.35 -17.14
C LYS A 56 -5.67 -10.08 -18.49
N ILE A 57 -5.93 -11.39 -18.48
CA ILE A 57 -6.26 -12.14 -19.69
C ILE A 57 -7.71 -11.75 -19.99
N SER A 58 -7.86 -10.70 -20.79
CA SER A 58 -9.14 -10.31 -21.37
C SER A 58 -9.68 -11.51 -22.14
N GLY A 59 -10.82 -12.06 -21.70
CA GLY A 59 -11.54 -13.04 -22.48
C GLY A 59 -12.05 -12.42 -23.78
N SER A 60 -11.44 -12.78 -24.90
CA SER A 60 -12.11 -13.03 -26.17
C SER A 60 -11.10 -13.55 -27.19
N LEU A 61 -11.49 -14.64 -27.84
CA LEU A 61 -10.80 -15.28 -28.95
C LEU A 61 -10.85 -14.39 -30.22
N PHE A 62 -9.92 -14.68 -31.14
CA PHE A 62 -9.87 -14.36 -32.58
C PHE A 62 -8.82 -13.34 -33.08
N ASN A 63 -7.93 -13.93 -33.89
CA ASN A 63 -7.17 -13.41 -35.03
C ASN A 63 -5.79 -12.75 -34.81
N ASN A 64 -4.78 -13.60 -35.05
CA ASN A 64 -3.52 -13.33 -35.75
C ASN A 64 -3.45 -11.98 -36.46
N VAL A 65 -2.40 -11.20 -36.18
CA VAL A 65 -1.47 -10.55 -37.13
C VAL A 65 -0.46 -9.72 -36.31
N VAL A 66 0.77 -10.22 -36.27
CA VAL A 66 2.01 -9.49 -36.60
C VAL A 66 2.36 -8.18 -35.86
N LEU A 67 3.50 -8.29 -35.16
CA LEU A 67 4.58 -7.32 -35.00
C LEU A 67 4.38 -6.03 -34.19
N SER A 68 5.46 -5.77 -33.45
CA SER A 68 6.09 -4.47 -33.29
C SER A 68 5.71 -3.67 -32.05
N ALA A 69 6.71 -3.55 -31.16
CA ALA A 69 7.12 -2.27 -30.59
C ALA A 69 6.01 -1.36 -30.07
N PHE A 70 5.32 -1.78 -29.01
CA PHE A 70 4.64 -0.83 -28.14
C PHE A 70 5.39 -0.70 -26.83
N LYS A 71 6.19 0.36 -26.79
CA LYS A 71 6.57 1.16 -25.62
C LYS A 71 6.10 0.53 -24.30
N LYS A 72 7.09 0.10 -23.51
CA LYS A 72 6.96 -0.08 -22.07
C LYS A 72 6.71 1.30 -21.45
N GLU A 73 5.54 1.87 -21.67
CA GLU A 73 5.03 2.93 -20.79
C GLU A 73 5.01 2.29 -19.41
N LYS A 74 5.85 2.82 -18.51
CA LYS A 74 5.84 2.44 -17.10
C LYS A 74 4.41 2.69 -16.64
N SER A 75 3.61 1.63 -16.56
CA SER A 75 2.34 1.64 -15.85
C SER A 75 2.58 2.35 -14.52
N PRO A 76 1.73 3.30 -14.10
CA PRO A 76 1.94 4.01 -12.84
C PRO A 76 2.14 2.98 -11.75
N GLN A 77 3.35 2.94 -11.19
CA GLN A 77 3.65 2.06 -10.07
C GLN A 77 2.76 2.56 -8.94
N THR A 78 1.73 1.80 -8.56
CA THR A 78 0.93 2.13 -7.39
C THR A 78 1.87 2.12 -6.18
N LEU A 79 2.27 3.31 -5.74
CA LEU A 79 3.30 3.48 -4.71
C LEU A 79 2.78 3.07 -3.33
N GLY A 80 1.48 3.20 -3.08
CA GLY A 80 0.89 2.87 -1.79
C GLY A 80 -0.59 3.19 -1.67
N LEU A 81 -1.14 3.00 -0.47
CA LEU A 81 -2.54 3.25 -0.14
C LEU A 81 -2.68 3.77 1.30
N TYR A 82 -3.44 4.84 1.52
CA TYR A 82 -3.74 5.36 2.86
C TYR A 82 -5.24 5.23 3.15
N LEU A 83 -5.58 4.26 4.00
CA LEU A 83 -6.94 3.97 4.43
C LEU A 83 -7.28 4.71 5.71
N TRP A 84 -8.35 5.50 5.68
CA TRP A 84 -8.73 6.27 6.86
C TRP A 84 -10.24 6.36 7.11
N GLY A 85 -10.58 6.62 8.37
CA GLY A 85 -11.96 6.73 8.85
C GLY A 85 -12.06 6.39 10.32
N GLY A 86 -13.21 6.66 10.95
CA GLY A 86 -13.41 6.44 12.39
C GLY A 86 -13.22 4.99 12.86
N VAL A 87 -13.27 4.80 14.18
CA VAL A 87 -13.21 3.49 14.84
C VAL A 87 -14.34 2.58 14.36
N GLY A 88 -14.10 1.27 14.27
CA GLY A 88 -15.11 0.29 13.88
C GLY A 88 -15.47 0.24 12.39
N ARG A 89 -14.77 0.97 11.51
CA ARG A 89 -15.07 1.03 10.06
C ARG A 89 -14.41 -0.08 9.20
N GLY A 90 -13.84 -1.11 9.84
CA GLY A 90 -13.27 -2.26 9.12
C GLY A 90 -11.92 -2.03 8.43
N LYS A 91 -11.17 -0.95 8.76
CA LYS A 91 -9.86 -0.66 8.13
C LYS A 91 -8.85 -1.79 8.35
N THR A 92 -8.70 -2.23 9.61
CA THR A 92 -7.81 -3.32 10.01
C THR A 92 -8.22 -4.63 9.34
N PHE A 93 -9.53 -4.89 9.27
CA PHE A 93 -10.09 -6.05 8.59
C PHE A 93 -9.75 -6.09 7.09
N LEU A 94 -9.93 -4.97 6.38
CA LEU A 94 -9.57 -4.88 4.97
C LEU A 94 -8.06 -5.06 4.75
N MET A 95 -7.24 -4.51 5.65
CA MET A 95 -5.80 -4.73 5.67
C MET A 95 -5.45 -6.21 5.92
N ASP A 96 -6.14 -6.88 6.85
CA ASP A 96 -5.97 -8.32 7.12
C ASP A 96 -6.22 -9.13 5.85
N LEU A 97 -7.35 -8.87 5.19
CA LEU A 97 -7.79 -9.58 3.99
C LEU A 97 -6.74 -9.46 2.88
N PHE A 98 -6.30 -8.23 2.57
CA PHE A 98 -5.25 -7.99 1.59
C PHE A 98 -3.92 -8.65 1.99
N PHE A 99 -3.45 -8.40 3.21
CA PHE A 99 -2.13 -8.86 3.66
C PHE A 99 -2.04 -10.38 3.64
N ASN A 100 -3.09 -11.08 4.06
CA ASN A 100 -3.11 -12.54 4.11
C ASN A 100 -3.08 -13.16 2.71
N LYS A 101 -3.84 -12.60 1.76
CA LYS A 101 -3.91 -13.11 0.38
C LYS A 101 -2.70 -12.81 -0.48
N LEU A 102 -1.94 -11.77 -0.13
CA LEU A 102 -0.85 -11.33 -0.99
C LEU A 102 0.20 -12.45 -1.24
N PRO A 103 0.48 -12.83 -2.50
CA PRO A 103 1.24 -14.04 -2.83
C PRO A 103 2.76 -13.80 -2.82
N ILE A 104 3.26 -13.12 -1.80
CA ILE A 104 4.69 -12.88 -1.59
C ILE A 104 5.07 -13.17 -0.13
N LYS A 105 6.31 -13.62 0.06
CA LYS A 105 6.90 -13.79 1.39
C LYS A 105 7.48 -12.49 1.94
N ASN A 106 7.97 -11.61 1.06
CA ASN A 106 8.58 -10.31 1.42
C ASN A 106 7.52 -9.25 1.72
N LYS A 107 6.68 -9.49 2.73
CA LYS A 107 5.68 -8.54 3.23
C LYS A 107 5.82 -8.41 4.74
N LYS A 108 5.70 -7.19 5.26
CA LYS A 108 5.75 -6.90 6.70
C LYS A 108 4.53 -6.08 7.08
N ARG A 109 3.89 -6.45 8.18
CA ARG A 109 2.88 -5.64 8.85
C ARG A 109 3.35 -5.30 10.26
N ILE A 110 3.15 -4.05 10.65
CA ILE A 110 3.65 -3.53 11.92
C ILE A 110 2.82 -2.33 12.39
N HIS A 111 2.58 -2.23 13.70
CA HIS A 111 2.01 -1.01 14.29
C HIS A 111 3.01 0.15 14.15
N PHE A 112 2.50 1.33 13.81
CA PHE A 112 3.34 2.49 13.50
C PHE A 112 4.36 2.84 14.59
N HIS A 113 3.94 2.92 15.87
CA HIS A 113 4.84 3.25 16.98
C HIS A 113 5.98 2.24 17.15
N ARG A 114 5.70 0.94 16.95
CA ARG A 114 6.74 -0.09 17.00
C ARG A 114 7.76 0.10 15.88
N PHE A 115 7.31 0.48 14.68
CA PHE A 115 8.22 0.77 13.58
C PHE A 115 9.09 2.01 13.84
N MET A 116 8.53 3.07 14.42
CA MET A 116 9.31 4.25 14.79
C MET A 116 10.36 3.90 15.85
N ASN A 117 10.01 3.10 16.85
CA ASN A 117 10.97 2.61 17.85
C ASN A 117 12.10 1.80 17.19
N GLU A 118 11.78 0.84 16.30
CA GLU A 118 12.78 0.08 15.53
C GLU A 118 13.68 1.01 14.69
N THR A 119 13.10 2.05 14.09
CA THR A 119 13.85 3.03 13.28
C THR A 119 14.80 3.86 14.12
N HIS A 120 14.36 4.34 15.29
CA HIS A 120 15.19 5.11 16.22
C HIS A 120 16.37 4.29 16.75
N GLU A 121 16.15 3.01 17.08
CA GLU A 121 17.25 2.12 17.47
C GLU A 121 18.25 1.90 16.33
N LEU A 122 17.78 1.73 15.09
CA LEU A 122 18.67 1.62 13.93
C LEU A 122 19.45 2.92 13.68
N LEU A 123 18.82 4.08 13.85
CA LEU A 123 19.50 5.38 13.73
C LEU A 123 20.65 5.51 14.74
N LYS A 124 20.46 5.04 15.98
CA LYS A 124 21.53 5.02 16.99
C LYS A 124 22.72 4.15 16.55
N ASN A 125 22.46 3.04 15.88
CA ASN A 125 23.49 2.13 15.38
C ASN A 125 24.24 2.66 14.15
N TYR A 126 23.63 3.60 13.41
CA TYR A 126 24.19 4.17 12.19
C TYR A 126 24.67 5.62 12.32
N LYS A 127 24.95 6.11 13.55
CA LYS A 127 25.35 7.50 13.83
C LYS A 127 26.52 8.03 12.96
N ASN A 128 27.46 7.17 12.58
CA ASN A 128 28.62 7.54 11.76
C ASN A 128 28.42 7.32 10.25
N THR A 129 27.19 7.05 9.81
CA THR A 129 26.84 6.93 8.40
C THR A 129 26.35 8.28 7.89
N GLU A 130 26.83 8.72 6.72
CA GLU A 130 26.45 10.01 6.10
C GLU A 130 24.94 10.16 5.91
N ASP A 131 24.26 9.10 5.43
CA ASP A 131 22.81 9.05 5.31
C ASP A 131 22.27 7.74 5.93
N PRO A 132 22.01 7.74 7.26
CA PRO A 132 21.58 6.54 7.96
C PRO A 132 20.16 6.11 7.54
N LEU A 133 19.28 7.05 7.19
CA LEU A 133 17.91 6.74 6.77
C LEU A 133 17.88 6.04 5.41
N LYS A 134 18.71 6.47 4.46
CA LYS A 134 18.86 5.78 3.17
C LYS A 134 19.36 4.36 3.36
N LYS A 135 20.33 4.16 4.26
CA LYS A 135 20.84 2.82 4.60
C LYS A 135 19.74 1.94 5.22
N ILE A 136 19.02 2.47 6.21
CA ILE A 136 17.88 1.78 6.85
C ILE A 136 16.82 1.40 5.80
N ALA A 137 16.41 2.33 4.94
CA ALA A 137 15.44 2.06 3.89
C ALA A 137 15.92 0.98 2.91
N LYS A 138 17.21 1.00 2.54
CA LYS A 138 17.82 -0.03 1.68
C LYS A 138 17.83 -1.40 2.35
N ASP A 139 18.04 -1.47 3.65
CA ASP A 139 18.03 -2.73 4.39
C ASP A 139 16.60 -3.26 4.59
N ILE A 140 15.62 -2.37 4.79
CA ILE A 140 14.20 -2.72 4.79
C ILE A 140 13.78 -3.25 3.42
N SER A 141 14.14 -2.58 2.32
CA SER A 141 13.70 -2.95 0.97
C SER A 141 14.22 -4.31 0.49
N LYS A 142 15.41 -4.73 0.95
CA LYS A 142 15.91 -6.10 0.70
C LYS A 142 15.02 -7.19 1.28
N LYS A 143 14.34 -6.90 2.40
CA LYS A 143 13.53 -7.85 3.15
C LYS A 143 12.03 -7.71 2.86
N THR A 144 11.59 -6.51 2.53
CA THR A 144 10.18 -6.12 2.50
C THR A 144 9.87 -5.38 1.20
N LYS A 145 9.01 -5.99 0.35
CA LYS A 145 8.44 -5.36 -0.84
C LYS A 145 7.13 -4.64 -0.55
N VAL A 146 6.34 -5.15 0.40
CA VAL A 146 5.09 -4.52 0.87
C VAL A 146 5.15 -4.30 2.36
N LEU A 147 4.99 -3.04 2.79
CA LEU A 147 5.00 -2.62 4.18
C LEU A 147 3.63 -2.05 4.57
N CYS A 148 2.94 -2.76 5.46
CA CYS A 148 1.64 -2.37 5.98
C CYS A 148 1.78 -1.79 7.39
N PHE A 149 1.48 -0.51 7.54
CA PHE A 149 1.39 0.19 8.81
C PHE A 149 -0.03 0.14 9.35
N ASP A 150 -0.18 -0.47 10.52
CA ASP A 150 -1.43 -0.39 11.28
C ASP A 150 -1.40 0.80 12.25
N GLU A 151 -2.57 1.36 12.51
CA GLU A 151 -2.78 2.44 13.50
C GLU A 151 -1.82 3.62 13.31
N PHE A 152 -1.69 4.08 12.08
CA PHE A 152 -0.83 5.19 11.73
C PHE A 152 -1.29 6.48 12.41
N PHE A 153 -0.44 7.03 13.27
CA PHE A 153 -0.67 8.29 13.95
C PHE A 153 0.67 8.94 14.34
N VAL A 154 0.87 10.18 13.91
CA VAL A 154 2.10 10.94 14.19
C VAL A 154 1.74 12.20 14.96
N ASN A 155 2.23 12.28 16.20
CA ASN A 155 2.05 13.43 17.08
C ASN A 155 3.29 14.30 17.21
N ASP A 156 4.47 13.70 17.10
CA ASP A 156 5.74 14.39 17.26
C ASP A 156 6.28 14.91 15.92
N ILE A 157 6.83 16.13 15.95
CA ILE A 157 7.37 16.79 14.75
C ILE A 157 8.68 16.11 14.31
N GLY A 158 9.51 15.66 15.25
CA GLY A 158 10.74 14.92 14.97
C GLY A 158 10.46 13.58 14.28
N ASP A 159 9.51 12.80 14.81
CA ASP A 159 9.04 11.56 14.19
C ASP A 159 8.49 11.82 12.79
N ALA A 160 7.73 12.91 12.59
CA ALA A 160 7.22 13.28 11.27
C ALA A 160 8.37 13.57 10.28
N MET A 161 9.43 14.25 10.71
CA MET A 161 10.60 14.56 9.87
C MET A 161 11.38 13.29 9.50
N ILE A 162 11.61 12.40 10.46
CA ILE A 162 12.30 11.11 10.24
C ILE A 162 11.50 10.25 9.26
N LEU A 163 10.21 10.07 9.54
CA LEU A 163 9.30 9.31 8.69
C LEU A 163 9.26 9.89 7.27
N SER A 164 9.19 11.21 7.15
CA SER A 164 9.19 11.92 5.88
C SER A 164 10.41 11.64 5.00
N ASN A 165 11.58 11.45 5.59
CA ASN A 165 12.77 11.15 4.79
C ASN A 165 12.88 9.65 4.55
N LEU A 166 12.53 8.82 5.54
CA LEU A 166 12.58 7.38 5.41
C LEU A 166 11.61 6.86 4.33
N LEU A 167 10.36 7.32 4.33
CA LEU A 167 9.37 6.91 3.33
C LEU A 167 9.83 7.30 1.91
N LYS A 168 10.53 8.43 1.70
CA LYS A 168 11.02 8.83 0.36
C LYS A 168 11.99 7.78 -0.17
N TYR A 169 12.89 7.33 0.68
CA TYR A 169 13.84 6.28 0.32
C TYR A 169 13.16 4.93 0.13
N LEU A 170 12.16 4.58 0.95
CA LEU A 170 11.40 3.35 0.77
C LEU A 170 10.69 3.32 -0.59
N PHE A 171 10.04 4.42 -1.01
CA PHE A 171 9.46 4.51 -2.35
C PHE A 171 10.52 4.49 -3.45
N HIS A 172 11.65 5.18 -3.28
CA HIS A 172 12.79 5.12 -4.21
C HIS A 172 13.31 3.68 -4.40
N PHE A 173 13.28 2.87 -3.34
CA PHE A 173 13.63 1.45 -3.38
C PHE A 173 12.44 0.53 -3.76
N ASN A 174 11.36 1.08 -4.32
CA ASN A 174 10.16 0.38 -4.79
C ASN A 174 9.44 -0.43 -3.72
N VAL A 175 9.47 0.02 -2.45
CA VAL A 175 8.64 -0.56 -1.39
C VAL A 175 7.23 0.03 -1.52
N ILE A 176 6.24 -0.84 -1.63
CA ILE A 176 4.82 -0.45 -1.61
C ILE A 176 4.39 -0.28 -0.16
N ILE A 177 3.76 0.84 0.15
CA ILE A 177 3.43 1.20 1.55
C ILE A 177 1.93 1.40 1.72
N ILE A 178 1.34 0.73 2.70
CA ILE A 178 -0.09 0.81 3.00
C ILE A 178 -0.28 1.26 4.45
N PHE A 179 -1.17 2.19 4.69
CA PHE A 179 -1.47 2.72 6.02
C PHE A 179 -2.95 2.52 6.38
N THR A 180 -3.24 2.18 7.63
CA THR A 180 -4.57 2.39 8.24
C THR A 180 -4.48 3.50 9.28
N SER A 181 -5.46 4.42 9.33
CA SER A 181 -5.49 5.49 10.32
C SER A 181 -6.90 5.90 10.71
N ASN A 182 -7.09 6.37 11.95
CA ASN A 182 -8.34 7.01 12.36
C ASN A 182 -8.41 8.50 11.94
N THR A 183 -7.31 9.05 11.43
CA THR A 183 -7.19 10.46 11.06
C THR A 183 -6.98 10.59 9.55
N GLU A 184 -7.66 11.57 8.96
CA GLU A 184 -7.44 11.96 7.56
C GLU A 184 -5.96 12.30 7.33
N PRO A 185 -5.37 11.91 6.18
CA PRO A 185 -4.01 12.32 5.86
C PRO A 185 -3.91 13.85 5.85
N LYS A 186 -3.08 14.41 6.75
CA LYS A 186 -2.70 15.83 6.68
C LYS A 186 -2.10 16.12 5.29
N LYS A 187 -2.15 17.38 4.82
CA LYS A 187 -1.56 17.85 3.54
C LYS A 187 -0.16 17.26 3.25
N PHE A 188 0.60 16.97 4.30
CA PHE A 188 1.89 16.30 4.23
C PHE A 188 1.87 14.99 3.43
N ILE A 189 0.89 14.08 3.62
CA ILE A 189 0.84 12.77 2.93
C ILE A 189 0.31 12.91 1.50
N GLN A 190 -0.69 13.78 1.27
CA GLN A 190 -1.21 14.05 -0.09
C GLN A 190 -0.13 14.57 -1.05
N ARG A 191 0.86 15.33 -0.55
CA ARG A 191 1.98 15.85 -1.35
C ARG A 191 2.82 14.74 -2.01
N TRP A 192 2.82 13.53 -1.46
CA TRP A 192 3.61 12.40 -1.92
C TRP A 192 3.01 11.71 -3.15
N SER A 193 1.70 11.84 -3.37
CA SER A 193 1.01 11.37 -4.57
C SER A 193 1.32 12.18 -5.82
N ALA A 194 1.73 13.43 -5.64
CA ALA A 194 1.65 14.46 -6.69
C ALA A 194 3.02 14.88 -7.25
N LYS A 195 4.11 14.23 -6.84
CA LYS A 195 5.46 14.47 -7.39
C LYS A 195 6.14 13.13 -7.69
N SER A 196 5.80 12.57 -8.85
CA SER A 196 6.63 11.63 -9.61
C SER A 196 7.20 12.35 -10.80
#